data_AF-A0A564Z2N9-F1
#
_entry.id   AF-A0A564Z2N9-F1
#
_cell.length_a   1.000
_cell.length_b   1.000
_cell.length_c   1.000
_cell.angle_alpha   90.00
_cell.angle_beta   90.00
_cell.angle_gamma   90.00
#
_symmetry.space_group_name_H-M   'P 1'
#
loop_
_entity.id
_entity.type
_entity.pdbx_description
1 polymer ?
#
loop_
_entity_poly.entity_id
_entity_poly.type
_entity_poly.pdbx_seq_one_letter_code
_entity_poly.pdbx_strand_id
1 'polypeptide(L)'
;MRLVRSFLLLFFSLLLATNTVTGYPESELTVCVVATRLNDDSYDFSLESGDNLQYIPGYDFLIPAAAWFNKSLDDLGMSFQTIKSSGEFDDTIQAYWAGFLELYTSREMTYAHLENTFGEFCEDNSPSCQTLRSQIERNLEMTIKHSVESGDIDPFWHQMELILWQMRGIQDAWNNITLKNSKSLTTDYLLGLLDNVFDIYLLQLNGDIGEITAALGVYDDLKEGSNGKQYFSSRASCSALVKLFPFQKDIFISHNTWQGYESMLKVMKYYEFDWHLTRNPDSPKIPADKMLFSSYPSTICSVDDFNVLSTGLVTQETTNSIKNPDLWPFVRHGLNSSLLEVFRIMIANRLSRTPSEWISFFSRANSGTYNNQWMVIDTKLIEKSKPLPTKDLLWVAEQSPGFVQSADVTDHLIRKGYWASYNNPYFEFIRNITGINAFEKEYGEFYSYDRTARAQIFRRDQGKVTDLPSMYRLMRYNDFIHDPLSRYNSTPPYTAFFAIAARGDLNDPNGSYPLPFLGYRLHGSTDVKLVNLAMVRSLSMIAVAGPTYDQVPVFEWSSAWPDKSRPLMHPDRWDFPPVVIQVDNGWGHWSQPFLRADTVQP
;
A
#
# COMPACT_ATOMS: atom_id res chain seq x y z
N MET A 1 11.14 30.93 27.69
CA MET A 1 11.45 29.67 26.98
C MET A 1 12.00 28.58 27.92
N ARG A 2 11.33 28.31 29.06
CA ARG A 2 11.58 27.16 29.96
C ARG A 2 10.35 26.75 30.79
N LEU A 3 9.16 27.30 30.52
CA LEU A 3 7.91 26.97 31.24
C LEU A 3 6.80 26.36 30.36
N VAL A 4 7.06 26.12 29.07
CA VAL A 4 6.09 25.48 28.14
C VAL A 4 6.35 23.97 28.01
N ARG A 5 7.48 23.46 28.52
CA ARG A 5 7.82 22.03 28.50
C ARG A 5 7.14 21.20 29.59
N SER A 6 6.62 21.79 30.66
CA SER A 6 6.06 21.05 31.80
C SER A 6 4.55 20.77 31.73
N PHE A 7 3.83 21.37 30.77
CA PHE A 7 2.37 21.17 30.63
C PHE A 7 1.96 20.17 29.54
N LEU A 8 2.87 19.78 28.64
CA LEU A 8 2.62 18.72 27.64
C LEU A 8 2.90 17.30 28.17
N LEU A 9 3.68 17.16 29.25
CA LEU A 9 4.01 15.87 29.86
C LEU A 9 2.89 15.33 30.78
N LEU A 10 1.99 16.18 31.28
CA LEU A 10 0.98 15.80 32.28
C LEU A 10 -0.35 15.29 31.69
N PHE A 11 -0.61 15.48 30.39
CA PHE A 11 -1.80 14.94 29.72
C PHE A 11 -1.57 13.57 29.06
N PHE A 12 -0.31 13.16 28.89
CA PHE A 12 0.04 11.81 28.43
C PHE A 12 0.23 10.80 29.58
N SER A 13 0.44 11.26 30.81
CA SER A 13 0.68 10.40 31.97
C SER A 13 -0.57 9.74 32.57
N LEU A 14 -1.79 10.09 32.13
CA LEU A 14 -3.03 9.50 32.68
C LEU A 14 -3.64 8.36 31.84
N LEU A 15 -3.01 7.97 30.73
CA LEU A 15 -3.39 6.80 29.91
C LEU A 15 -2.34 5.68 29.92
N LEU A 16 -1.26 5.81 30.72
CA LEU A 16 -0.14 4.86 30.79
C LEU A 16 -0.08 4.08 32.11
N ALA A 17 -1.16 4.08 32.90
CA ALA A 17 -1.22 3.33 34.16
C ALA A 17 -2.03 2.02 34.02
N THR A 18 -1.73 1.20 33.00
CA THR A 18 -2.02 -0.24 33.01
C THR A 18 -0.99 -0.95 32.15
N ASN A 19 -0.10 -1.71 32.81
CA ASN A 19 0.89 -2.65 32.26
C ASN A 19 1.75 -2.14 31.10
N THR A 20 2.96 -1.70 31.45
CA THR A 20 4.10 -1.69 30.53
C THR A 20 4.30 -3.11 29.97
N VAL A 21 3.76 -3.37 28.79
CA VAL A 21 4.22 -4.49 27.97
C VAL A 21 5.58 -4.06 27.42
N THR A 22 6.57 -4.89 27.70
CA THR A 22 7.95 -4.75 27.26
C THR A 22 7.99 -4.56 25.74
N GLY A 23 8.55 -3.44 25.26
CA GLY A 23 8.90 -3.32 23.84
C GLY A 23 9.82 -4.49 23.50
N TYR A 24 9.44 -5.31 22.52
CA TYR A 24 10.17 -6.51 22.14
C TYR A 24 11.52 -6.13 21.53
N PRO A 25 12.65 -6.57 22.09
CA PRO A 25 13.89 -6.70 21.35
C PRO A 25 14.07 -8.19 20.99
N GLU A 26 14.17 -8.57 19.72
CA GLU A 26 15.00 -9.73 19.29
C GLU A 26 14.97 -9.94 17.76
N SER A 27 16.17 -9.95 17.17
CA SER A 27 16.52 -10.10 15.74
C SER A 27 16.06 -9.01 14.76
N GLU A 28 16.48 -7.77 15.01
CA GLU A 28 16.49 -6.77 13.94
C GLU A 28 17.70 -7.02 13.02
N LEU A 29 17.44 -7.37 11.76
CA LEU A 29 18.50 -7.49 10.77
C LEU A 29 18.85 -6.09 10.26
N THR A 30 20.03 -5.61 10.66
CA THR A 30 20.62 -4.36 10.16
C THR A 30 21.66 -4.67 9.08
N VAL A 31 21.49 -4.07 7.90
CA VAL A 31 22.44 -4.19 6.79
C VAL A 31 22.63 -2.81 6.16
N CYS A 32 23.87 -2.45 5.87
CA CYS A 32 24.16 -1.27 5.07
C CYS A 32 25.14 -1.57 3.93
N VAL A 33 25.15 -0.69 2.95
CA VAL A 33 26.15 -0.69 1.89
C VAL A 33 27.24 0.30 2.29
N VAL A 34 28.48 -0.11 2.13
CA VAL A 34 29.65 0.74 2.33
C VAL A 34 30.26 1.02 0.96
N ALA A 35 30.49 2.30 0.67
CA ALA A 35 31.10 2.75 -0.56
C ALA A 35 32.50 3.32 -0.30
N THR A 36 33.46 2.87 -1.11
CA THR A 36 34.83 3.40 -1.14
C THR A 36 35.02 4.17 -2.44
N ARG A 37 35.32 5.48 -2.34
CA ARG A 37 35.58 6.33 -3.50
C ARG A 37 36.92 5.99 -4.14
N LEU A 38 36.93 5.85 -5.47
CA LEU A 38 38.11 5.59 -6.28
C LEU A 38 38.67 6.89 -6.88
N ASN A 39 39.88 6.81 -7.45
CA ASN A 39 40.59 7.97 -8.03
C ASN A 39 39.87 8.61 -9.24
N ASP A 40 38.94 7.92 -9.85
CA ASP A 40 38.15 8.37 -11.01
C ASP A 40 36.71 8.75 -10.62
N ASP A 41 36.49 9.02 -9.33
CA ASP A 41 35.21 9.38 -8.72
C ASP A 41 34.12 8.30 -8.77
N SER A 42 34.43 7.10 -9.26
CA SER A 42 33.56 5.92 -9.09
C SER A 42 33.66 5.33 -7.69
N TYR A 43 32.75 4.42 -7.34
CA TYR A 43 32.69 3.79 -6.02
C TYR A 43 32.77 2.28 -6.15
N ASP A 44 33.59 1.66 -5.29
CA ASP A 44 33.49 0.23 -4.99
C ASP A 44 32.56 0.01 -3.79
N PHE A 45 31.73 -1.04 -3.85
CA PHE A 45 30.72 -1.34 -2.82
C PHE A 45 31.00 -2.66 -2.08
N SER A 46 30.78 -2.64 -0.77
CA SER A 46 30.68 -3.84 0.09
C SER A 46 29.38 -3.80 0.91
N LEU A 47 28.92 -4.99 1.32
CA LEU A 47 27.80 -5.13 2.25
C LEU A 47 28.36 -5.38 3.64
N GLU A 48 27.84 -4.65 4.62
CA GLU A 48 28.18 -4.82 6.03
C GLU A 48 26.89 -5.10 6.81
N SER A 49 26.97 -6.00 7.80
CA SER A 49 25.83 -6.38 8.64
C SER A 49 26.21 -6.45 10.11
N GLY A 50 25.21 -6.24 10.98
CA GLY A 50 25.32 -6.37 12.43
C GLY A 50 25.28 -5.05 13.23
N ASP A 51 25.19 -5.18 14.55
CA ASP A 51 24.92 -4.07 15.50
C ASP A 51 26.09 -3.06 15.64
N ASN A 52 27.28 -3.43 15.17
CA ASN A 52 28.52 -2.65 15.30
C ASN A 52 28.72 -1.57 14.21
N LEU A 53 27.69 -1.26 13.43
CA LEU A 53 27.72 -0.14 12.46
C LEU A 53 27.77 1.26 13.11
N GLN A 54 27.80 1.31 14.45
CA GLN A 54 28.07 2.51 15.22
C GLN A 54 29.55 2.89 15.13
N TYR A 55 29.88 3.69 14.11
CA TYR A 55 31.08 4.54 14.06
C TYR A 55 32.41 3.79 14.21
N ILE A 56 33.07 3.49 13.09
CA ILE A 56 34.49 3.15 13.09
C ILE A 56 35.28 4.45 12.88
N PRO A 57 35.91 5.04 13.91
CA PRO A 57 36.71 6.24 13.74
C PRO A 57 37.95 5.92 12.89
N GLY A 58 38.18 6.69 11.82
CA GLY A 58 39.44 6.66 11.06
C GLY A 58 39.39 6.00 9.68
N TYR A 59 38.20 5.64 9.16
CA TYR A 59 38.01 5.25 7.76
C TYR A 59 37.10 6.24 7.02
N ASP A 60 37.49 6.65 5.81
CA ASP A 60 36.67 7.42 4.87
C ASP A 60 35.70 6.49 4.12
N PHE A 61 34.72 5.91 4.83
CA PHE A 61 33.63 5.21 4.16
C PHE A 61 32.33 6.02 4.16
N LEU A 62 31.62 5.94 3.04
CA LEU A 62 30.33 6.59 2.81
C LEU A 62 29.25 5.51 2.72
N ILE A 63 28.02 5.79 3.17
CA ILE A 63 26.93 4.81 3.20
C ILE A 63 25.84 5.25 2.22
N PRO A 64 25.69 4.61 1.04
CA PRO A 64 24.66 4.98 0.07
C PRO A 64 23.24 4.69 0.58
N ALA A 65 23.08 3.55 1.26
CA ALA A 65 21.81 3.13 1.84
C ALA A 65 22.01 2.16 3.01
N ALA A 66 21.01 2.12 3.89
CA ALA A 66 20.90 1.18 4.99
C ALA A 66 19.47 0.67 5.13
N ALA A 67 19.33 -0.56 5.60
CA ALA A 67 18.07 -1.23 5.83
C ALA A 67 18.02 -1.88 7.20
N TRP A 68 16.82 -1.86 7.76
CA TRP A 68 16.48 -2.51 9.02
C TRP A 68 15.21 -3.32 8.82
N PHE A 69 15.25 -4.58 9.22
CA PHE A 69 14.11 -5.48 9.10
C PHE A 69 13.85 -6.19 10.42
N ASN A 70 12.64 -5.99 10.94
CA ASN A 70 12.17 -6.64 12.15
C ASN A 70 11.20 -7.76 11.80
N LYS A 71 11.57 -8.99 12.18
CA LYS A 71 10.79 -10.22 12.00
C LYS A 71 9.76 -10.40 13.14
N SER A 72 8.77 -9.52 13.23
CA SER A 72 7.69 -9.62 14.23
C SER A 72 6.43 -10.37 13.75
N LEU A 73 6.53 -11.13 12.65
CA LEU A 73 5.38 -11.79 12.02
C LEU A 73 4.61 -12.72 12.98
N ASP A 74 5.31 -13.54 13.76
CA ASP A 74 4.68 -14.53 14.64
C ASP A 74 4.00 -13.88 15.86
N ASP A 75 4.48 -12.72 16.31
CA ASP A 75 3.94 -12.03 17.49
C ASP A 75 2.85 -11.01 17.12
N LEU A 76 2.99 -10.34 15.97
CA LEU A 76 2.18 -9.17 15.58
C LEU A 76 1.42 -9.35 14.26
N GLY A 77 1.61 -10.47 13.55
CA GLY A 77 0.99 -10.74 12.25
C GLY A 77 1.54 -9.88 11.10
N MET A 78 2.56 -9.07 11.37
CA MET A 78 3.22 -8.19 10.41
C MET A 78 4.70 -8.00 10.76
N SER A 79 5.50 -7.74 9.73
CA SER A 79 6.91 -7.35 9.88
C SER A 79 7.08 -5.84 9.66
N PHE A 80 8.24 -5.31 10.03
CA PHE A 80 8.55 -3.88 9.88
C PHE A 80 9.84 -3.70 9.11
N GLN A 81 9.89 -2.72 8.21
CA GLN A 81 11.06 -2.46 7.39
C GLN A 81 11.32 -0.97 7.24
N THR A 82 12.55 -0.56 7.48
CA THR A 82 13.01 0.81 7.29
C THR A 82 14.11 0.80 6.25
N ILE A 83 14.01 1.65 5.22
CA ILE A 83 15.10 1.89 4.26
C ILE A 83 15.45 3.37 4.28
N LYS A 84 16.75 3.66 4.37
CA LYS A 84 17.31 5.01 4.27
C LYS A 84 18.33 5.09 3.17
N SER A 85 18.39 6.22 2.48
CA SER A 85 19.48 6.57 1.56
C SER A 85 20.22 7.85 1.98
N SER A 86 21.45 8.02 1.48
CA SER A 86 22.27 9.21 1.71
C SER A 86 22.32 10.10 0.47
N GLY A 87 22.01 11.39 0.64
CA GLY A 87 22.13 12.39 -0.43
C GLY A 87 23.56 12.77 -0.82
N GLU A 88 24.58 12.13 -0.24
CA GLU A 88 25.97 12.26 -0.66
C GLU A 88 26.27 11.53 -1.98
N PHE A 89 25.32 10.73 -2.47
CA PHE A 89 25.44 9.94 -3.70
C PHE A 89 24.41 10.35 -4.74
N ASP A 90 24.72 10.07 -6.01
CA ASP A 90 23.74 10.18 -7.10
C ASP A 90 22.49 9.33 -6.80
N ASP A 91 21.32 9.88 -7.14
CA ASP A 91 20.02 9.25 -6.86
C ASP A 91 19.93 7.82 -7.41
N THR A 92 20.57 7.55 -8.54
CA THR A 92 20.64 6.21 -9.14
C THR A 92 21.31 5.19 -8.21
N ILE A 93 22.41 5.56 -7.56
CA ILE A 93 23.11 4.70 -6.58
C ILE A 93 22.22 4.49 -5.36
N GLN A 94 21.60 5.58 -4.87
CA GLN A 94 20.69 5.53 -3.72
C GLN A 94 19.51 4.58 -3.99
N ALA A 95 18.84 4.73 -5.13
CA ALA A 95 17.66 3.96 -5.50
C ALA A 95 17.99 2.47 -5.70
N TYR A 96 19.07 2.17 -6.42
CA TYR A 96 19.54 0.80 -6.62
C TYR A 96 19.76 0.09 -5.28
N TRP A 97 20.54 0.69 -4.39
CA TRP A 97 20.87 0.06 -3.11
C TRP A 97 19.69 0.02 -2.14
N ALA A 98 18.76 0.98 -2.21
CA ALA A 98 17.52 0.94 -1.44
C ALA A 98 16.70 -0.33 -1.78
N GLY A 99 16.52 -0.62 -3.07
CA GLY A 99 15.81 -1.82 -3.52
C GLY A 99 16.56 -3.11 -3.25
N PHE A 100 17.88 -3.12 -3.47
CA PHE A 100 18.71 -4.28 -3.16
C PHE A 100 18.61 -4.67 -1.69
N LEU A 101 18.80 -3.71 -0.77
CA LEU A 101 18.75 -3.95 0.67
C LEU A 101 17.36 -4.33 1.16
N GLU A 102 16.31 -3.79 0.54
CA GLU A 102 14.93 -4.15 0.84
C GLU A 102 14.68 -5.64 0.65
N LEU A 103 15.01 -6.21 -0.52
CA LEU A 103 14.86 -7.64 -0.73
C LEU A 103 15.89 -8.44 0.06
N TYR A 104 17.15 -7.99 0.11
CA TYR A 104 18.20 -8.72 0.81
C TYR A 104 17.85 -9.00 2.28
N THR A 105 17.30 -8.01 2.98
CA THR A 105 16.90 -8.14 4.39
C THR A 105 15.59 -8.91 4.59
N SER A 106 14.72 -8.98 3.58
CA SER A 106 13.39 -9.63 3.65
C SER A 106 13.27 -10.92 2.83
N ARG A 107 14.38 -11.44 2.29
CA ARG A 107 14.42 -12.50 1.26
C ARG A 107 13.52 -13.71 1.52
N GLU A 108 13.56 -14.26 2.74
CA GLU A 108 12.76 -15.44 3.10
C GLU A 108 11.26 -15.15 3.01
N MET A 109 10.84 -13.99 3.54
CA MET A 109 9.45 -13.54 3.52
C MET A 109 9.01 -13.17 2.10
N THR A 110 9.91 -12.63 1.29
CA THR A 110 9.68 -12.36 -0.14
C THR A 110 9.45 -13.64 -0.93
N TYR A 111 10.28 -14.67 -0.74
CA TYR A 111 10.07 -15.97 -1.36
C TYR A 111 8.71 -16.56 -0.96
N ALA A 112 8.40 -16.58 0.33
CA ALA A 112 7.12 -17.06 0.83
C ALA A 112 5.93 -16.29 0.22
N HIS A 113 6.02 -14.95 0.13
CA HIS A 113 4.95 -14.13 -0.42
C HIS A 113 4.75 -14.37 -1.92
N LEU A 114 5.83 -14.41 -2.71
CA LEU A 114 5.78 -14.71 -4.14
C LEU A 114 5.14 -16.07 -4.39
N GLU A 115 5.54 -17.11 -3.65
CA GLU A 115 4.95 -18.44 -3.76
C GLU A 115 3.47 -18.44 -3.37
N ASN A 116 3.10 -17.76 -2.27
CA ASN A 116 1.72 -17.71 -1.80
C ASN A 116 0.79 -17.03 -2.81
N THR A 117 1.24 -15.97 -3.49
CA THR A 117 0.39 -15.17 -4.40
C THR A 117 0.54 -15.58 -5.87
N PHE A 118 1.77 -15.72 -6.37
CA PHE A 118 2.07 -15.93 -7.79
C PHE A 118 2.86 -17.22 -8.09
N GLY A 119 3.15 -18.07 -7.09
CA GLY A 119 3.86 -19.34 -7.35
C GLY A 119 3.15 -20.16 -8.43
N GLU A 120 3.93 -20.63 -9.41
CA GLU A 120 3.51 -21.30 -10.66
C GLU A 120 2.85 -20.41 -11.74
N PHE A 121 2.74 -19.09 -11.54
CA PHE A 121 2.12 -18.19 -12.52
C PHE A 121 2.98 -18.05 -13.79
N CYS A 122 2.43 -18.47 -14.93
CA CYS A 122 3.09 -18.37 -16.24
C CYS A 122 4.53 -18.95 -16.29
N GLU A 123 4.78 -20.00 -15.51
CA GLU A 123 5.94 -20.88 -15.67
C GLU A 123 5.82 -21.75 -16.94
N ASP A 124 4.57 -21.97 -17.40
CA ASP A 124 4.33 -22.56 -18.70
C ASP A 124 4.58 -21.56 -19.85
N ASN A 125 4.75 -22.11 -21.06
CA ASN A 125 4.85 -21.32 -22.28
C ASN A 125 3.53 -21.35 -23.07
N SER A 126 2.37 -21.29 -22.39
CA SER A 126 1.08 -21.20 -23.05
C SER A 126 0.97 -19.94 -23.93
N PRO A 127 0.15 -19.94 -25.00
CA PRO A 127 -0.05 -18.75 -25.84
C PRO A 127 -0.51 -17.51 -25.05
N SER A 128 -1.33 -17.72 -24.02
CA SER A 128 -1.85 -16.67 -23.16
C SER A 128 -0.75 -16.04 -22.30
N CYS A 129 0.13 -16.85 -21.71
CA CYS A 129 1.32 -16.37 -21.00
C CYS A 129 2.32 -15.67 -21.92
N GLN A 130 2.57 -16.19 -23.12
CA GLN A 130 3.44 -15.50 -24.11
C GLN A 130 2.87 -14.14 -24.52
N THR A 131 1.56 -14.07 -24.72
CA THR A 131 0.87 -12.81 -25.05
C THR A 131 1.06 -11.80 -23.93
N LEU A 132 0.78 -12.17 -22.68
CA LEU A 132 0.96 -11.29 -21.53
C LEU A 132 2.43 -10.88 -21.36
N ARG A 133 3.38 -11.82 -21.45
CA ARG A 133 4.81 -11.58 -21.29
C ARG A 133 5.29 -10.51 -22.27
N SER A 134 4.99 -10.69 -23.55
CA SER A 134 5.40 -9.76 -24.61
C SER A 134 4.89 -8.33 -24.40
N GLN A 135 3.69 -8.18 -23.85
CA GLN A 135 3.07 -6.88 -23.62
C GLN A 135 3.65 -6.18 -22.38
N ILE A 136 3.93 -6.93 -21.32
CA ILE A 136 4.59 -6.39 -20.12
C ILE A 136 6.03 -6.01 -20.42
N GLU A 137 6.79 -6.85 -21.11
CA GLU A 137 8.16 -6.53 -21.55
C GLU A 137 8.17 -5.25 -22.39
N ARG A 138 7.22 -5.12 -23.33
CA ARG A 138 7.14 -3.94 -24.19
C ARG A 138 6.78 -2.67 -23.40
N ASN A 139 5.83 -2.74 -22.47
CA ASN A 139 5.50 -1.63 -21.58
C ASN A 139 6.71 -1.22 -20.73
N LEU A 140 7.39 -2.18 -20.12
CA LEU A 140 8.55 -1.93 -19.26
C LEU A 140 9.72 -1.33 -20.06
N GLU A 141 9.98 -1.85 -21.26
CA GLU A 141 11.01 -1.31 -22.16
C GLU A 141 10.72 0.15 -22.54
N MET A 142 9.47 0.48 -22.89
CA MET A 142 9.07 1.86 -23.18
C MET A 142 9.17 2.76 -21.96
N THR A 143 8.81 2.25 -20.79
CA THR A 143 8.91 2.98 -19.52
C THR A 143 10.36 3.30 -19.20
N ILE A 144 11.29 2.35 -19.38
CA ILE A 144 12.73 2.58 -19.21
C ILE A 144 13.21 3.66 -20.17
N LYS A 145 12.91 3.54 -21.47
CA LYS A 145 13.34 4.51 -22.49
C LYS A 145 12.84 5.93 -22.19
N HIS A 146 11.55 6.10 -21.95
CA HIS A 146 10.98 7.42 -21.67
C HIS A 146 11.50 8.03 -20.36
N SER A 147 11.67 7.22 -19.32
CA SER A 147 12.22 7.68 -18.04
C SER A 147 13.65 8.19 -18.23
N VAL A 148 14.47 7.42 -18.96
CA VAL A 148 15.87 7.76 -19.22
C VAL A 148 16.00 9.01 -20.11
N GLU A 149 15.14 9.17 -21.12
CA GLU A 149 15.16 10.32 -22.02
C GLU A 149 14.69 11.62 -21.36
N SER A 150 13.83 11.54 -20.33
CA SER A 150 13.13 12.71 -19.78
C SER A 150 13.55 13.08 -18.35
N GLY A 151 14.31 12.24 -17.64
CA GLY A 151 14.69 12.45 -16.23
C GLY A 151 15.51 13.71 -15.94
N ASP A 152 16.15 14.29 -16.95
CA ASP A 152 16.92 15.54 -16.80
C ASP A 152 16.02 16.78 -16.65
N ILE A 153 14.78 16.71 -17.15
CA ILE A 153 13.89 17.88 -17.29
C ILE A 153 12.52 17.72 -16.62
N ASP A 154 12.02 16.48 -16.51
CA ASP A 154 10.69 16.20 -16.00
C ASP A 154 10.77 15.39 -14.71
N PRO A 155 10.41 15.99 -13.55
CA PRO A 155 10.49 15.30 -12.28
C PRO A 155 9.69 14.01 -12.22
N PHE A 156 8.57 13.92 -12.95
CA PHE A 156 7.77 12.69 -13.00
C PHE A 156 8.57 11.52 -13.58
N TRP A 157 9.31 11.76 -14.65
CA TRP A 157 10.09 10.71 -15.33
C TRP A 157 11.40 10.40 -14.61
N HIS A 158 12.02 11.38 -13.94
CA HIS A 158 13.14 11.10 -13.02
C HIS A 158 12.71 10.18 -11.88
N GLN A 159 11.58 10.47 -11.24
CA GLN A 159 11.07 9.59 -10.18
C GLN A 159 10.74 8.18 -10.69
N MET A 160 10.26 8.05 -11.93
CA MET A 160 10.06 6.73 -12.54
C MET A 160 11.38 6.00 -12.80
N GLU A 161 12.42 6.70 -13.25
CA GLU A 161 13.75 6.12 -13.40
C GLU A 161 14.31 5.60 -12.07
N LEU A 162 14.13 6.35 -10.98
CA LEU A 162 14.54 5.90 -9.64
C LEU A 162 13.74 4.67 -9.18
N ILE A 163 12.45 4.59 -9.50
CA ILE A 163 11.65 3.37 -9.28
C ILE A 163 12.25 2.18 -10.05
N LEU A 164 12.60 2.37 -11.31
CA LEU A 164 13.23 1.31 -12.12
C LEU A 164 14.56 0.86 -11.51
N TRP A 165 15.40 1.78 -11.04
CA TRP A 165 16.65 1.44 -10.35
C TRP A 165 16.41 0.70 -9.04
N GLN A 166 15.42 1.10 -8.25
CA GLN A 166 14.99 0.37 -7.05
C GLN A 166 14.56 -1.07 -7.40
N MET A 167 13.75 -1.25 -8.45
CA MET A 167 13.36 -2.59 -8.91
C MET A 167 14.55 -3.41 -9.44
N ARG A 168 15.53 -2.76 -10.09
CA ARG A 168 16.73 -3.44 -10.56
C ARG A 168 17.57 -3.96 -9.38
N GLY A 169 17.68 -3.19 -8.31
CA GLY A 169 18.31 -3.63 -7.06
C GLY A 169 17.59 -4.83 -6.44
N ILE A 170 16.25 -4.81 -6.40
CA ILE A 170 15.41 -5.94 -5.95
C ILE A 170 15.71 -7.19 -6.79
N GLN A 171 15.69 -7.07 -8.12
CA GLN A 171 15.95 -8.19 -9.04
C GLN A 171 17.36 -8.78 -8.86
N ASP A 172 18.38 -7.94 -8.69
CA ASP A 172 19.74 -8.40 -8.46
C ASP A 172 19.88 -9.11 -7.11
N ALA A 173 19.30 -8.55 -6.04
CA ALA A 173 19.27 -9.20 -4.74
C ALA A 173 18.56 -10.57 -4.84
N TRP A 174 17.44 -10.66 -5.55
CA TRP A 174 16.72 -11.91 -5.78
C TRP A 174 17.60 -12.96 -6.46
N ASN A 175 18.31 -12.55 -7.50
CA ASN A 175 19.22 -13.39 -8.28
C ASN A 175 20.59 -13.63 -7.62
N ASN A 176 20.80 -13.16 -6.37
CA ASN A 176 22.08 -13.24 -5.65
C ASN A 176 23.25 -12.54 -6.38
N ILE A 177 22.96 -11.47 -7.11
CA ILE A 177 23.95 -10.65 -7.81
C ILE A 177 24.25 -9.43 -6.95
N THR A 178 25.47 -9.29 -6.45
CA THR A 178 25.89 -8.08 -5.72
C THR A 178 26.77 -7.21 -6.62
N LEU A 179 26.27 -6.04 -6.99
CA LEU A 179 27.02 -5.05 -7.76
C LEU A 179 28.25 -4.57 -6.98
N LYS A 180 29.41 -4.56 -7.64
CA LYS A 180 30.70 -4.26 -7.00
C LYS A 180 31.21 -2.85 -7.25
N ASN A 181 30.87 -2.25 -8.39
CA ASN A 181 31.39 -0.94 -8.76
C ASN A 181 30.30 -0.08 -9.43
N SER A 182 30.24 1.21 -9.10
CA SER A 182 29.20 2.13 -9.56
C SER A 182 29.17 2.33 -11.08
N LYS A 183 30.26 2.08 -11.80
CA LYS A 183 30.30 2.16 -13.28
C LYS A 183 29.40 1.15 -13.97
N SER A 184 28.98 0.10 -13.27
CA SER A 184 28.03 -0.88 -13.80
C SER A 184 26.61 -0.32 -13.91
N LEU A 185 26.28 0.78 -13.24
CA LEU A 185 24.95 1.40 -13.26
C LEU A 185 24.75 2.20 -14.56
N THR A 186 24.63 1.49 -15.68
CA THR A 186 24.36 2.05 -17.01
C THR A 186 22.93 1.77 -17.46
N THR A 187 22.45 2.47 -18.48
CA THR A 187 21.14 2.17 -19.10
C THR A 187 21.04 0.73 -19.61
N ASP A 188 22.12 0.19 -20.17
CA ASP A 188 22.16 -1.22 -20.60
C ASP A 188 22.01 -2.18 -19.42
N TYR A 189 22.57 -1.84 -18.26
CA TYR A 189 22.34 -2.59 -17.03
C TYR A 189 20.88 -2.44 -16.60
N LEU A 190 20.28 -1.25 -16.63
CA LEU A 190 18.87 -1.09 -16.27
C LEU A 190 17.93 -1.95 -17.15
N LEU A 191 18.23 -2.11 -18.43
CA LEU A 191 17.47 -2.95 -19.37
C LEU A 191 17.40 -4.43 -18.99
N GLY A 192 18.30 -4.94 -18.12
CA GLY A 192 18.21 -6.30 -17.60
C GLY A 192 16.97 -6.57 -16.74
N LEU A 193 16.20 -5.54 -16.36
CA LEU A 193 14.84 -5.71 -15.83
C LEU A 193 13.93 -6.55 -16.75
N LEU A 194 14.23 -6.58 -18.06
CA LEU A 194 13.49 -7.34 -19.06
C LEU A 194 13.84 -8.84 -19.08
N ASP A 195 14.90 -9.28 -18.38
CA ASP A 195 15.41 -10.66 -18.46
C ASP A 195 14.35 -11.69 -18.01
N ASN A 196 13.54 -11.35 -17.01
CA ASN A 196 12.40 -12.17 -16.57
C ASN A 196 11.32 -11.33 -15.85
N VAL A 197 10.28 -10.95 -16.59
CA VAL A 197 9.15 -10.15 -16.05
C VAL A 197 8.13 -10.96 -15.26
N PHE A 198 8.20 -12.29 -15.30
CA PHE A 198 7.32 -13.20 -14.55
C PHE A 198 8.02 -13.82 -13.33
N ASP A 199 8.98 -13.10 -12.77
CA ASP A 199 9.64 -13.45 -11.52
C ASP A 199 9.25 -12.42 -10.44
N ILE A 200 10.23 -11.87 -9.71
CA ILE A 200 10.01 -10.88 -8.66
C ILE A 200 9.23 -9.61 -9.09
N TYR A 201 9.20 -9.30 -10.38
CA TYR A 201 8.42 -8.18 -10.91
C TYR A 201 6.90 -8.38 -10.76
N LEU A 202 6.42 -9.63 -10.71
CA LEU A 202 4.99 -9.94 -10.49
C LEU A 202 4.44 -9.31 -9.21
N LEU A 203 5.26 -9.22 -8.16
CA LEU A 203 4.86 -8.56 -6.91
C LEU A 203 4.48 -7.09 -7.11
N GLN A 204 5.09 -6.41 -8.08
CA GLN A 204 4.78 -5.02 -8.40
C GLN A 204 3.50 -4.91 -9.24
N LEU A 205 3.06 -6.00 -9.88
CA LEU A 205 1.92 -6.00 -10.80
C LEU A 205 0.60 -6.38 -10.13
N ASN A 206 0.58 -6.64 -8.82
CA ASN A 206 -0.57 -7.21 -8.11
C ASN A 206 -1.89 -6.45 -8.36
N GLY A 207 -1.84 -5.11 -8.36
CA GLY A 207 -3.01 -4.27 -8.63
C GLY A 207 -3.40 -4.16 -10.11
N ASP A 208 -2.43 -4.20 -11.03
CA ASP A 208 -2.64 -3.89 -12.45
C ASP A 208 -2.93 -5.13 -13.31
N ILE A 209 -2.32 -6.29 -12.98
CA ILE A 209 -2.23 -7.46 -13.86
C ILE A 209 -3.60 -8.03 -14.27
N GLY A 210 -4.58 -7.98 -13.37
CA GLY A 210 -5.94 -8.45 -13.65
C GLY A 210 -6.62 -7.65 -14.77
N GLU A 211 -6.42 -6.34 -14.81
CA GLU A 211 -7.02 -5.48 -15.85
C GLU A 211 -6.21 -5.51 -17.15
N ILE A 212 -4.90 -5.73 -17.07
CA ILE A 212 -4.06 -6.01 -18.25
C ILE A 212 -4.52 -7.30 -18.92
N THR A 213 -4.68 -8.40 -18.18
CA THR A 213 -5.11 -9.69 -18.77
C THR A 213 -6.53 -9.61 -19.32
N ALA A 214 -7.43 -8.87 -18.68
CA ALA A 214 -8.77 -8.59 -19.21
C ALA A 214 -8.71 -7.82 -20.53
N ALA A 215 -7.87 -6.78 -20.61
CA ALA A 215 -7.70 -5.99 -21.82
C ALA A 215 -7.10 -6.77 -22.99
N LEU A 216 -6.20 -7.71 -22.69
CA LEU A 216 -5.57 -8.60 -23.68
C LEU A 216 -6.48 -9.78 -24.08
N GLY A 217 -7.59 -10.01 -23.38
CA GLY A 217 -8.51 -11.11 -23.66
C GLY A 217 -7.99 -12.48 -23.20
N VAL A 218 -7.08 -12.50 -22.23
CA VAL A 218 -6.45 -13.72 -21.68
C VAL A 218 -6.78 -13.94 -20.19
N TYR A 219 -7.65 -13.10 -19.60
CA TYR A 219 -8.02 -13.20 -18.18
C TYR A 219 -8.56 -14.58 -17.80
N ASP A 220 -9.48 -15.13 -18.58
CA ASP A 220 -10.11 -16.41 -18.24
C ASP A 220 -9.13 -17.59 -18.27
N ASP A 221 -8.10 -17.51 -19.11
CA ASP A 221 -7.04 -18.52 -19.21
C ASP A 221 -6.04 -18.43 -18.05
N LEU A 222 -5.86 -17.23 -17.47
CA LEU A 222 -4.78 -16.93 -16.52
C LEU A 222 -5.24 -16.65 -15.10
N LYS A 223 -6.55 -16.47 -14.85
CA LYS A 223 -7.07 -16.12 -13.52
C LYS A 223 -6.86 -17.21 -12.47
N GLU A 224 -6.74 -18.46 -12.90
CA GLU A 224 -6.66 -19.63 -12.03
C GLU A 224 -5.56 -20.59 -12.50
N GLY A 225 -4.70 -21.00 -11.56
CA GLY A 225 -3.66 -22.00 -11.81
C GLY A 225 -4.20 -23.43 -11.84
N SER A 226 -3.39 -24.37 -12.32
CA SER A 226 -3.71 -25.80 -12.34
C SER A 226 -3.98 -26.39 -10.94
N ASN A 227 -3.42 -25.76 -9.90
CA ASN A 227 -3.62 -26.05 -8.49
C ASN A 227 -4.87 -25.37 -7.87
N GLY A 228 -5.66 -24.64 -8.66
CA GLY A 228 -6.85 -23.90 -8.22
C GLY A 228 -6.56 -22.56 -7.53
N LYS A 229 -5.29 -22.11 -7.51
CA LYS A 229 -4.88 -20.80 -6.97
C LYS A 229 -5.45 -19.69 -7.86
N GLN A 230 -6.06 -18.69 -7.23
CA GLN A 230 -6.54 -17.50 -7.93
C GLN A 230 -5.42 -16.46 -7.93
N TYR A 231 -5.00 -16.00 -9.11
CA TYR A 231 -3.87 -15.07 -9.23
C TYR A 231 -4.30 -13.60 -9.20
N PHE A 232 -5.56 -13.32 -9.52
CA PHE A 232 -6.06 -11.96 -9.62
C PHE A 232 -7.08 -11.72 -8.53
N SER A 233 -6.91 -10.62 -7.80
CA SER A 233 -7.93 -10.16 -6.86
C SER A 233 -9.21 -9.88 -7.65
N SER A 234 -10.23 -10.71 -7.42
CA SER A 234 -11.51 -10.57 -8.10
C SER A 234 -12.34 -9.44 -7.46
N ARG A 235 -12.08 -8.22 -7.95
CA ARG A 235 -12.96 -7.03 -7.89
C ARG A 235 -12.97 -6.26 -6.56
N ALA A 236 -13.48 -5.03 -6.64
CA ALA A 236 -14.00 -4.16 -5.58
C ALA A 236 -13.53 -4.52 -4.15
N SER A 237 -12.47 -3.87 -3.71
CA SER A 237 -11.76 -4.21 -2.47
C SER A 237 -11.52 -2.99 -1.57
N CYS A 238 -11.60 -3.20 -0.26
CA CYS A 238 -11.30 -2.26 0.81
C CYS A 238 -12.45 -1.38 1.27
N SER A 239 -12.36 -0.92 2.53
CA SER A 239 -13.26 0.05 3.15
C SER A 239 -12.42 1.17 3.75
N ALA A 240 -12.82 2.43 3.56
CA ALA A 240 -12.12 3.58 4.14
C ALA A 240 -13.07 4.58 4.80
N LEU A 241 -12.59 5.25 5.84
CA LEU A 241 -13.33 6.29 6.55
C LEU A 241 -12.41 7.46 6.92
N VAL A 242 -12.79 8.66 6.51
CA VAL A 242 -12.22 9.93 6.95
C VAL A 242 -13.24 10.60 7.85
N LYS A 243 -12.94 10.77 9.14
CA LYS A 243 -13.85 11.32 10.16
C LYS A 243 -13.29 12.63 10.70
N LEU A 244 -14.05 13.72 10.55
CA LEU A 244 -13.65 15.04 11.02
C LEU A 244 -14.23 15.33 12.41
N PHE A 245 -13.43 15.94 13.29
CA PHE A 245 -13.84 16.40 14.61
C PHE A 245 -13.67 17.93 14.72
N PRO A 246 -14.64 18.74 14.24
CA PRO A 246 -14.48 20.19 14.12
C PRO A 246 -14.13 20.91 15.42
N PHE A 247 -14.73 20.48 16.54
CA PHE A 247 -14.50 21.07 17.86
C PHE A 247 -13.14 20.70 18.45
N GLN A 248 -12.69 19.46 18.23
CA GLN A 248 -11.40 18.96 18.74
C GLN A 248 -10.23 19.40 17.86
N LYS A 249 -10.51 19.89 16.64
CA LYS A 249 -9.51 20.19 15.60
C LYS A 249 -8.62 18.98 15.33
N ASP A 250 -9.28 17.84 15.15
CA ASP A 250 -8.66 16.56 14.82
C ASP A 250 -9.39 15.92 13.64
N ILE A 251 -8.73 14.97 13.00
CA ILE A 251 -9.24 14.16 11.90
C ILE A 251 -8.72 12.74 12.08
N PHE A 252 -9.61 11.75 11.99
CA PHE A 252 -9.22 10.35 11.96
C PHE A 252 -9.34 9.85 10.53
N ILE A 253 -8.31 9.16 10.07
CA ILE A 253 -8.23 8.62 8.71
C ILE A 253 -7.89 7.14 8.85
N SER A 254 -8.74 6.28 8.31
CA SER A 254 -8.60 4.85 8.43
C SER A 254 -8.94 4.10 7.17
N HIS A 255 -8.25 2.98 6.99
CA HIS A 255 -8.38 2.08 5.86
C HIS A 255 -8.36 0.63 6.34
N ASN A 256 -9.14 -0.21 5.67
CA ASN A 256 -9.23 -1.65 5.89
C ASN A 256 -9.08 -2.34 4.54
N THR A 257 -7.99 -3.07 4.33
CA THR A 257 -7.72 -3.78 3.07
C THR A 257 -8.57 -5.04 2.96
N TRP A 258 -9.17 -5.30 1.79
CA TRP A 258 -9.80 -6.60 1.51
C TRP A 258 -9.02 -7.41 0.48
N GLN A 259 -8.40 -8.53 0.87
CA GLN A 259 -7.66 -9.36 -0.10
C GLN A 259 -7.86 -10.84 0.17
N GLY A 260 -7.37 -11.67 -0.74
CA GLY A 260 -7.23 -13.10 -0.50
C GLY A 260 -6.28 -13.34 0.67
N TYR A 261 -6.64 -14.29 1.53
CA TYR A 261 -5.93 -14.53 2.78
C TYR A 261 -4.49 -15.05 2.57
N GLU A 262 -4.16 -15.59 1.40
CA GLU A 262 -2.80 -15.94 0.99
C GLU A 262 -1.84 -14.75 0.93
N SER A 263 -2.36 -13.51 0.80
CA SER A 263 -1.54 -12.30 0.75
C SER A 263 -1.07 -11.79 2.12
N MET A 264 -1.53 -12.36 3.25
CA MET A 264 -1.41 -11.76 4.58
C MET A 264 0.00 -11.68 5.20
N LEU A 265 1.07 -11.95 4.43
CA LEU A 265 2.43 -11.56 4.81
C LEU A 265 2.57 -10.03 4.67
N LYS A 266 2.23 -9.30 5.73
CA LYS A 266 2.27 -7.83 5.77
C LYS A 266 3.63 -7.29 6.20
N VAL A 267 4.06 -6.19 5.58
CA VAL A 267 5.26 -5.43 5.97
C VAL A 267 4.90 -3.95 6.06
N MET A 268 5.04 -3.37 7.24
CA MET A 268 4.93 -1.92 7.44
C MET A 268 6.26 -1.27 7.07
N LYS A 269 6.23 -0.34 6.11
CA LYS A 269 7.45 0.23 5.51
C LYS A 269 7.60 1.70 5.85
N TYR A 270 8.83 2.06 6.24
CA TYR A 270 9.28 3.44 6.35
C TYR A 270 10.41 3.67 5.35
N TYR A 271 10.20 4.59 4.42
CA TYR A 271 11.27 5.08 3.54
C TYR A 271 11.68 6.49 3.96
N GLU A 272 12.98 6.74 3.94
CA GLU A 272 13.57 8.08 4.02
C GLU A 272 14.64 8.22 2.94
N PHE A 273 14.30 8.97 1.90
CA PHE A 273 15.09 9.10 0.68
C PHE A 273 15.46 10.55 0.44
N ASP A 274 16.73 10.78 0.12
CA ASP A 274 17.25 12.10 -0.20
C ASP A 274 17.42 12.30 -1.71
N TRP A 275 16.36 11.96 -2.46
CA TRP A 275 16.35 12.03 -3.93
C TRP A 275 16.03 13.42 -4.43
N HIS A 276 16.58 13.78 -5.57
CA HIS A 276 16.34 15.05 -6.23
C HIS A 276 15.10 14.98 -7.13
N LEU A 277 14.58 16.16 -7.51
CA LEU A 277 13.47 16.27 -8.45
C LEU A 277 13.87 15.83 -9.86
N THR A 278 15.10 16.10 -10.29
CA THR A 278 15.65 15.72 -11.61
C THR A 278 17.06 15.17 -11.43
N ARG A 279 17.66 14.60 -12.48
CA ARG A 279 19.06 14.15 -12.44
C ARG A 279 20.09 15.24 -12.13
N ASN A 280 19.72 16.52 -12.27
CA ASN A 280 20.60 17.60 -11.86
C ASN A 280 20.83 17.54 -10.34
N PRO A 281 22.07 17.35 -9.85
CA PRO A 281 22.38 17.27 -8.43
C PRO A 281 22.10 18.58 -7.67
N ASP A 282 21.97 19.70 -8.38
CA ASP A 282 21.58 20.99 -7.80
C ASP A 282 20.06 21.19 -7.74
N SER A 283 19.26 20.26 -8.30
CA SER A 283 17.81 20.38 -8.26
C SER A 283 17.26 20.18 -6.83
N PRO A 284 16.12 20.76 -6.46
CA PRO A 284 15.58 20.54 -5.12
C PRO A 284 15.30 19.06 -4.85
N LYS A 285 15.30 18.67 -3.57
CA LYS A 285 14.87 17.34 -3.14
C LYS A 285 13.38 17.13 -3.32
N ILE A 286 12.97 15.87 -3.39
CA ILE A 286 11.55 15.50 -3.41
C ILE A 286 10.82 16.03 -2.17
N PRO A 287 9.55 16.45 -2.32
CA PRO A 287 8.76 17.00 -1.21
C PRO A 287 8.51 16.02 -0.06
N ALA A 288 8.12 14.79 -0.40
CA ALA A 288 7.90 13.72 0.57
C ALA A 288 9.14 12.83 0.62
N ASP A 289 10.18 13.35 1.26
CA ASP A 289 11.42 12.64 1.56
C ASP A 289 11.21 11.45 2.52
N LYS A 290 10.11 11.44 3.29
CA LYS A 290 9.77 10.35 4.22
C LYS A 290 8.33 9.89 4.04
N MET A 291 8.12 8.59 4.13
CA MET A 291 6.80 7.98 4.05
C MET A 291 6.70 6.75 4.97
N LEU A 292 5.57 6.62 5.64
CA LEU A 292 5.18 5.42 6.39
C LEU A 292 3.91 4.83 5.76
N PHE A 293 3.96 3.58 5.35
CA PHE A 293 2.85 2.94 4.63
C PHE A 293 2.78 1.44 4.91
N SER A 294 1.59 0.87 4.77
CA SER A 294 1.40 -0.59 4.83
C SER A 294 1.71 -1.22 3.48
N SER A 295 2.36 -2.37 3.46
CA SER A 295 2.84 -3.01 2.22
C SER A 295 3.05 -4.51 2.42
N TYR A 296 3.78 -5.11 1.50
CA TYR A 296 4.11 -6.53 1.40
C TYR A 296 5.61 -6.71 1.12
N PRO A 297 6.21 -7.89 1.37
CA PRO A 297 7.63 -8.14 1.14
C PRO A 297 8.06 -7.75 -0.28
N SER A 298 9.12 -6.93 -0.39
CA SER A 298 9.69 -6.45 -1.66
C SER A 298 8.72 -5.78 -2.65
N THR A 299 7.51 -5.41 -2.23
CA THR A 299 6.56 -4.63 -3.03
C THR A 299 6.78 -3.14 -2.75
N ILE A 300 7.25 -2.35 -3.70
CA ILE A 300 7.74 -0.98 -3.41
C ILE A 300 6.63 0.06 -3.17
N CYS A 301 5.38 -0.33 -3.40
CA CYS A 301 4.17 0.46 -3.13
C CYS A 301 3.31 -0.21 -2.04
N SER A 302 2.15 0.38 -1.72
CA SER A 302 1.30 -0.12 -0.65
C SER A 302 0.42 -1.29 -1.10
N VAL A 303 -0.28 -1.16 -2.23
CA VAL A 303 -1.30 -2.13 -2.75
C VAL A 303 -2.51 -2.29 -1.81
N ASP A 304 -2.52 -1.57 -0.69
CA ASP A 304 -3.65 -1.56 0.22
C ASP A 304 -4.75 -0.60 -0.25
N ASP A 305 -4.52 0.68 -0.57
CA ASP A 305 -3.34 1.53 -0.26
C ASP A 305 -3.56 2.45 0.96
N PHE A 306 -2.53 2.65 1.79
CA PHE A 306 -2.55 3.62 2.89
C PHE A 306 -1.15 4.21 3.18
N ASN A 307 -0.97 5.50 2.92
CA ASN A 307 0.32 6.19 3.03
C ASN A 307 0.23 7.45 3.89
N VAL A 308 1.18 7.62 4.80
CA VAL A 308 1.39 8.83 5.61
C VAL A 308 2.70 9.49 5.16
N LEU A 309 2.63 10.72 4.64
CA LEU A 309 3.75 11.39 3.97
C LEU A 309 4.31 12.54 4.83
N SER A 310 5.62 12.80 4.75
CA SER A 310 6.26 13.91 5.49
C SER A 310 5.74 15.30 5.09
N THR A 311 5.12 15.41 3.91
CA THR A 311 4.41 16.60 3.45
C THR A 311 3.10 16.86 4.21
N GLY A 312 2.74 16.02 5.18
CA GLY A 312 1.49 16.08 5.93
C GLY A 312 0.26 15.64 5.12
N LEU A 313 0.48 15.05 3.95
CA LEU A 313 -0.56 14.39 3.18
C LEU A 313 -0.78 12.96 3.68
N VAL A 314 -2.04 12.52 3.68
CA VAL A 314 -2.39 11.10 3.81
C VAL A 314 -3.11 10.69 2.53
N THR A 315 -2.68 9.59 1.92
CA THR A 315 -3.25 9.08 0.67
C THR A 315 -3.72 7.64 0.87
N GLN A 316 -4.96 7.37 0.48
CA GLN A 316 -5.56 6.06 0.58
C GLN A 316 -6.57 5.87 -0.56
N GLU A 317 -6.94 4.63 -0.86
CA GLU A 317 -7.93 4.34 -1.89
C GLU A 317 -8.92 3.25 -1.49
N THR A 318 -9.94 3.03 -2.32
CA THR A 318 -10.61 1.73 -2.40
C THR A 318 -10.89 1.40 -3.87
N THR A 319 -10.71 0.15 -4.26
CA THR A 319 -10.75 -0.23 -5.68
C THR A 319 -12.17 -0.21 -6.23
N ASN A 320 -12.40 0.46 -7.35
CA ASN A 320 -13.68 0.47 -8.04
C ASN A 320 -13.77 -0.69 -9.04
N SER A 321 -14.97 -1.20 -9.27
CA SER A 321 -15.18 -2.19 -10.33
C SER A 321 -15.34 -1.54 -11.70
N ILE A 322 -14.69 -2.10 -12.72
CA ILE A 322 -15.00 -1.84 -14.13
C ILE A 322 -15.93 -2.95 -14.65
N LYS A 323 -17.12 -2.57 -15.12
CA LYS A 323 -18.13 -3.49 -15.68
C LYS A 323 -18.38 -3.30 -17.16
N ASN A 324 -17.88 -2.21 -17.74
CA ASN A 324 -18.01 -1.90 -19.15
C ASN A 324 -16.78 -2.40 -19.93
N PRO A 325 -16.89 -3.49 -20.72
CA PRO A 325 -15.77 -4.01 -21.50
C PRO A 325 -15.33 -3.09 -22.65
N ASP A 326 -16.17 -2.12 -23.05
CA ASP A 326 -15.83 -1.16 -24.12
C ASP A 326 -14.72 -0.19 -23.69
N LEU A 327 -14.32 -0.20 -22.42
CA LEU A 327 -13.19 0.57 -21.91
C LEU A 327 -11.84 -0.14 -22.10
N TRP A 328 -11.81 -1.45 -22.31
CA TRP A 328 -10.58 -2.22 -22.45
C TRP A 328 -9.68 -1.85 -23.64
N PRO A 329 -10.20 -1.34 -24.78
CA PRO A 329 -9.35 -0.78 -25.82
C PRO A 329 -8.42 0.35 -25.35
N PHE A 330 -8.81 1.16 -24.34
CA PHE A 330 -7.92 2.20 -23.79
C PHE A 330 -6.69 1.58 -23.13
N VAL A 331 -6.88 0.49 -22.37
CA VAL A 331 -5.76 -0.26 -21.76
C VAL A 331 -4.94 -0.93 -22.86
N ARG A 332 -5.58 -1.71 -23.75
CA ARG A 332 -4.89 -2.50 -24.79
C ARG A 332 -4.03 -1.64 -25.72
N HIS A 333 -4.56 -0.50 -26.17
CA HIS A 333 -3.84 0.38 -27.08
C HIS A 333 -2.93 1.38 -26.36
N GLY A 334 -3.26 1.71 -25.10
CA GLY A 334 -2.48 2.63 -24.27
C GLY A 334 -1.34 1.96 -23.51
N LEU A 335 -1.30 0.63 -23.38
CA LEU A 335 -0.35 -0.07 -22.52
C LEU A 335 1.10 0.37 -22.76
N ASN A 336 1.52 0.56 -24.01
CA ASN A 336 2.90 0.95 -24.34
C ASN A 336 3.20 2.46 -24.22
N SER A 337 2.21 3.30 -23.91
CA SER A 337 2.35 4.74 -23.70
C SER A 337 1.83 5.23 -22.34
N SER A 338 1.29 4.31 -21.54
CA SER A 338 0.82 4.54 -20.18
C SER A 338 1.82 4.03 -19.14
N LEU A 339 1.66 4.51 -17.91
CA LEU A 339 2.42 4.04 -16.76
C LEU A 339 1.46 3.29 -15.81
N LEU A 340 1.87 2.10 -15.37
CA LEU A 340 1.10 1.30 -14.42
C LEU A 340 0.82 2.09 -13.14
N GLU A 341 -0.33 1.80 -12.53
CA GLU A 341 -0.88 2.64 -11.47
C GLU A 341 -0.01 2.65 -10.23
N VAL A 342 0.51 1.47 -9.84
CA VAL A 342 1.43 1.31 -8.70
C VAL A 342 2.61 2.29 -8.71
N PHE A 343 3.13 2.61 -9.90
CA PHE A 343 4.24 3.54 -10.05
C PHE A 343 3.78 5.00 -10.03
N ARG A 344 2.61 5.28 -10.63
CA ARG A 344 2.01 6.63 -10.61
C ARG A 344 1.67 7.07 -9.19
N ILE A 345 1.18 6.17 -8.33
CA ILE A 345 0.96 6.46 -6.90
C ILE A 345 2.28 6.90 -6.25
N MET A 346 3.35 6.11 -6.42
CA MET A 346 4.63 6.39 -5.75
C MET A 346 5.23 7.71 -6.21
N ILE A 347 5.13 8.02 -7.50
CA ILE A 347 5.56 9.31 -8.06
C ILE A 347 4.72 10.45 -7.46
N ALA A 348 3.39 10.32 -7.42
CA ALA A 348 2.50 11.34 -6.86
C ALA A 348 2.74 11.56 -5.36
N ASN A 349 2.93 10.48 -4.58
CA ASN A 349 3.29 10.54 -3.17
C ASN A 349 4.59 11.31 -2.96
N ARG A 350 5.65 11.00 -3.73
CA ARG A 350 6.95 11.67 -3.62
C ARG A 350 6.89 13.14 -3.98
N LEU A 351 6.19 13.50 -5.06
CA LEU A 351 6.26 14.83 -5.70
C LEU A 351 5.24 15.87 -5.20
N SER A 352 4.22 15.50 -4.45
CA SER A 352 3.12 16.42 -4.12
C SER A 352 3.23 17.05 -2.72
N ARG A 353 2.85 18.33 -2.63
CA ARG A 353 2.66 19.06 -1.36
C ARG A 353 1.20 19.29 -1.03
N THR A 354 0.35 19.26 -2.05
CA THR A 354 -1.10 19.50 -1.95
C THR A 354 -1.89 18.39 -2.64
N PRO A 355 -3.18 18.20 -2.29
CA PRO A 355 -4.01 17.19 -2.93
C PRO A 355 -4.20 17.39 -4.43
N SER A 356 -4.31 18.65 -4.89
CA SER A 356 -4.43 18.95 -6.32
C SER A 356 -3.16 18.62 -7.11
N GLU A 357 -1.98 18.83 -6.53
CA GLU A 357 -0.71 18.41 -7.14
C GLU A 357 -0.63 16.89 -7.23
N TRP A 358 -1.01 16.19 -6.15
CA TRP A 358 -1.02 14.72 -6.13
C TRP A 358 -1.88 14.18 -7.27
N ILE A 359 -3.09 14.70 -7.43
CA ILE A 359 -4.02 14.30 -8.49
C ILE A 359 -3.46 14.64 -9.88
N SER A 360 -2.81 15.79 -10.02
CA SER A 360 -2.16 16.17 -11.29
C SER A 360 -1.06 15.18 -11.67
N PHE A 361 -0.22 14.72 -10.74
CA PHE A 361 0.81 13.72 -11.03
C PHE A 361 0.20 12.34 -11.28
N PHE A 362 -0.74 11.90 -10.43
CA PHE A 362 -1.42 10.61 -10.56
C PHE A 362 -2.15 10.46 -11.91
N SER A 363 -2.77 11.53 -12.41
CA SER A 363 -3.56 11.50 -13.64
C SER A 363 -2.70 11.41 -14.92
N ARG A 364 -1.39 11.68 -14.83
CA ARG A 364 -0.47 11.60 -15.97
C ARG A 364 -0.29 10.15 -16.41
N ALA A 365 -0.27 9.90 -17.72
CA ALA A 365 -0.04 8.58 -18.30
C ALA A 365 -0.95 7.47 -17.73
N ASN A 366 -2.22 7.79 -17.44
CA ASN A 366 -3.21 6.85 -16.94
C ASN A 366 -3.24 5.54 -17.76
N SER A 367 -2.99 4.42 -17.10
CA SER A 367 -3.00 3.07 -17.67
C SER A 367 -4.40 2.47 -17.80
N GLY A 368 -5.37 2.97 -17.04
CA GLY A 368 -6.66 2.31 -16.91
C GLY A 368 -6.60 0.98 -16.17
N THR A 369 -5.54 0.77 -15.39
CA THR A 369 -5.30 -0.42 -14.57
C THR A 369 -5.25 -0.03 -13.09
N TYR A 370 -5.57 -0.95 -12.20
CA TYR A 370 -5.86 -0.72 -10.78
C TYR A 370 -6.81 0.47 -10.55
N ASN A 371 -8.03 0.37 -11.07
CA ASN A 371 -8.96 1.50 -11.10
C ASN A 371 -9.60 1.80 -9.72
N ASN A 372 -9.14 2.86 -9.08
CA ASN A 372 -9.41 3.16 -7.67
C ASN A 372 -10.19 4.48 -7.45
N GLN A 373 -10.83 4.63 -6.27
CA GLN A 373 -11.22 5.92 -5.70
C GLN A 373 -10.14 6.38 -4.70
N TRP A 374 -9.30 7.29 -5.13
CA TRP A 374 -8.27 7.92 -4.31
C TRP A 374 -8.84 9.03 -3.44
N MET A 375 -8.42 9.06 -2.17
CA MET A 375 -8.68 10.12 -1.20
C MET A 375 -7.34 10.71 -0.78
N VAL A 376 -7.16 12.02 -1.00
CA VAL A 376 -5.94 12.74 -0.67
C VAL A 376 -6.26 13.85 0.34
N ILE A 377 -5.75 13.69 1.56
CA ILE A 377 -6.09 14.53 2.70
C ILE A 377 -4.91 15.43 3.05
N ASP A 378 -5.12 16.74 3.06
CA ASP A 378 -4.12 17.70 3.54
C ASP A 378 -4.29 18.04 5.03
N THR A 379 -3.64 17.27 5.88
CA THR A 379 -3.74 17.45 7.34
C THR A 379 -3.07 18.72 7.84
N LYS A 380 -2.20 19.36 7.03
CA LYS A 380 -1.55 20.64 7.37
C LYS A 380 -2.57 21.74 7.58
N LEU A 381 -3.71 21.68 6.89
CA LEU A 381 -4.76 22.69 6.95
C LEU A 381 -5.58 22.64 8.25
N ILE A 382 -5.40 21.60 9.09
CA ILE A 382 -6.06 21.51 10.40
C ILE A 382 -5.14 22.08 11.48
N GLU A 383 -5.33 23.37 11.77
CA GLU A 383 -4.60 24.08 12.82
C GLU A 383 -5.52 24.45 13.99
N LYS A 384 -5.05 24.21 15.23
CA LYS A 384 -5.84 24.48 16.44
C LYS A 384 -6.23 25.96 16.58
N SER A 385 -5.39 26.87 16.08
CA SER A 385 -5.57 28.32 16.17
C SER A 385 -6.41 28.93 15.04
N LYS A 386 -6.79 28.15 14.02
CA LYS A 386 -7.50 28.65 12.83
C LYS A 386 -8.89 28.01 12.68
N PRO A 387 -9.85 28.68 12.00
CA PRO A 387 -11.06 28.02 11.54
C PRO A 387 -10.70 26.84 10.62
N LEU A 388 -11.63 25.89 10.48
CA LEU A 388 -11.43 24.82 9.49
C LEU A 388 -11.38 25.44 8.08
N PRO A 389 -10.57 24.88 7.17
CA PRO A 389 -10.52 25.36 5.79
C PRO A 389 -11.88 25.13 5.11
N THR A 390 -12.21 25.92 4.09
CA THR A 390 -13.44 25.74 3.30
C THR A 390 -13.19 24.95 2.00
N LYS A 391 -11.93 24.64 1.70
CA LYS A 391 -11.44 23.97 0.50
C LYS A 391 -10.10 23.30 0.76
N ASP A 392 -9.68 22.43 -0.16
CA ASP A 392 -8.35 21.79 -0.24
C ASP A 392 -7.98 20.85 0.92
N LEU A 393 -8.90 20.54 1.85
CA LEU A 393 -8.67 19.58 2.93
C LEU A 393 -8.75 18.13 2.45
N LEU A 394 -9.74 17.80 1.63
CA LEU A 394 -9.91 16.47 1.06
C LEU A 394 -10.27 16.60 -0.42
N TRP A 395 -9.41 16.04 -1.26
CA TRP A 395 -9.74 15.80 -2.66
C TRP A 395 -10.00 14.31 -2.89
N VAL A 396 -10.90 14.03 -3.81
CA VAL A 396 -11.21 12.67 -4.28
C VAL A 396 -10.97 12.59 -5.77
N ALA A 397 -10.32 11.53 -6.22
CA ALA A 397 -10.11 11.21 -7.63
C ALA A 397 -10.54 9.77 -7.93
N GLU A 398 -11.22 9.56 -9.05
CA GLU A 398 -11.63 8.23 -9.51
C GLU A 398 -11.08 7.99 -10.90
N GLN A 399 -10.36 6.87 -11.05
CA GLN A 399 -9.79 6.43 -12.30
C GLN A 399 -10.67 5.36 -12.97
N SER A 400 -10.71 5.39 -14.29
CA SER A 400 -11.10 4.28 -15.15
C SER A 400 -10.16 4.21 -16.37
N PRO A 401 -10.26 3.19 -17.23
CA PRO A 401 -9.57 3.25 -18.51
C PRO A 401 -9.97 4.48 -19.33
N GLY A 402 -8.97 5.29 -19.69
CA GLY A 402 -9.12 6.51 -20.48
C GLY A 402 -9.52 7.78 -19.70
N PHE A 403 -9.95 7.68 -18.44
CA PHE A 403 -10.52 8.83 -17.71
C PHE A 403 -10.07 8.90 -16.25
N VAL A 404 -9.85 10.12 -15.76
CA VAL A 404 -9.73 10.42 -14.33
C VAL A 404 -10.65 11.61 -14.05
N GLN A 405 -11.57 11.44 -13.09
CA GLN A 405 -12.38 12.54 -12.60
C GLN A 405 -11.99 12.84 -11.16
N SER A 406 -11.85 14.12 -10.83
CA SER A 406 -11.53 14.55 -9.46
C SER A 406 -12.33 15.77 -9.02
N ALA A 407 -12.45 15.94 -7.70
CA ALA A 407 -13.04 17.12 -7.10
C ALA A 407 -12.48 17.34 -5.68
N ASP A 408 -12.42 18.61 -5.28
CA ASP A 408 -12.36 18.99 -3.87
C ASP A 408 -13.72 18.71 -3.21
N VAL A 409 -13.72 17.81 -2.23
CA VAL A 409 -14.93 17.42 -1.47
C VAL A 409 -14.87 17.90 -0.02
N THR A 410 -14.05 18.91 0.28
CA THR A 410 -13.90 19.51 1.62
C THR A 410 -15.24 19.98 2.20
N ASP A 411 -16.07 20.63 1.39
CA ASP A 411 -17.41 21.09 1.79
C ASP A 411 -18.35 19.91 2.14
N HIS A 412 -18.22 18.77 1.44
CA HIS A 412 -18.92 17.55 1.83
C HIS A 412 -18.45 17.03 3.18
N LEU A 413 -17.14 16.89 3.37
CA LEU A 413 -16.52 16.40 4.60
C LEU A 413 -16.92 17.24 5.81
N ILE A 414 -16.93 18.58 5.66
CA ILE A 414 -17.30 19.49 6.75
C ILE A 414 -18.79 19.39 7.10
N ARG A 415 -19.68 19.38 6.10
CA ARG A 415 -21.13 19.34 6.34
C ARG A 415 -21.60 18.00 6.88
N LYS A 416 -21.03 16.89 6.41
CA LYS A 416 -21.40 15.53 6.86
C LYS A 416 -20.61 15.09 8.08
N GLY A 417 -19.44 15.67 8.31
CA GLY A 417 -18.51 15.28 9.35
C GLY A 417 -17.74 13.98 9.06
N TYR A 418 -17.90 13.40 7.86
CA TYR A 418 -17.15 12.23 7.40
C TYR A 418 -17.15 12.10 5.86
N TRP A 419 -16.22 11.29 5.34
CA TRP A 419 -16.23 10.72 4.00
C TRP A 419 -15.98 9.22 4.11
N ALA A 420 -16.76 8.39 3.41
CA ALA A 420 -16.59 6.94 3.40
C ALA A 420 -16.40 6.41 1.98
N SER A 421 -15.60 5.36 1.84
CA SER A 421 -15.28 4.71 0.57
C SER A 421 -15.44 3.19 0.69
N TYR A 422 -16.02 2.56 -0.33
CA TYR A 422 -16.52 1.17 -0.29
C TYR A 422 -16.79 0.59 -1.69
N ASN A 423 -15.86 0.84 -2.63
CA ASN A 423 -15.80 0.18 -3.94
C ASN A 423 -16.93 0.49 -4.92
N ASN A 424 -17.63 1.58 -4.69
CA ASN A 424 -18.61 2.10 -5.62
C ASN A 424 -18.20 3.54 -5.96
N PRO A 425 -18.05 3.87 -7.26
CA PRO A 425 -17.67 5.21 -7.64
C PRO A 425 -18.74 6.22 -7.19
N TYR A 426 -18.27 7.36 -6.70
CA TYR A 426 -19.02 8.52 -6.25
C TYR A 426 -19.43 9.40 -7.44
N PHE A 427 -18.53 9.63 -8.40
CA PHE A 427 -18.82 10.54 -9.48
C PHE A 427 -19.75 9.89 -10.51
N GLU A 428 -20.88 10.54 -10.78
CA GLU A 428 -21.93 10.00 -11.68
C GLU A 428 -21.40 9.71 -13.08
N PHE A 429 -20.48 10.53 -13.60
CA PHE A 429 -19.85 10.26 -14.90
C PHE A 429 -19.05 8.95 -14.87
N ILE A 430 -18.22 8.72 -13.84
CA ILE A 430 -17.46 7.47 -13.67
C ILE A 430 -18.42 6.28 -13.50
N ARG A 431 -19.45 6.40 -12.66
CA ARG A 431 -20.48 5.34 -12.50
C ARG A 431 -21.13 4.95 -13.83
N ASN A 432 -21.40 5.94 -14.69
CA ASN A 432 -22.02 5.70 -15.98
C ASN A 432 -21.06 5.02 -16.96
N ILE A 433 -19.85 5.55 -17.16
CA ILE A 433 -18.91 5.02 -18.16
C ILE A 433 -18.39 3.62 -17.79
N THR A 434 -18.24 3.34 -16.49
CA THR A 434 -17.76 2.04 -15.99
C THR A 434 -18.85 0.96 -16.00
N GLY A 435 -20.09 1.29 -16.34
CA GLY A 435 -21.22 0.35 -16.39
C GLY A 435 -21.87 0.06 -15.03
N ILE A 436 -21.43 0.71 -13.95
CA ILE A 436 -21.95 0.49 -12.59
C ILE A 436 -23.43 0.84 -12.50
N ASN A 437 -23.89 1.92 -13.15
CA ASN A 437 -25.31 2.29 -13.15
C ASN A 437 -26.21 1.24 -13.82
N ALA A 438 -25.71 0.54 -14.85
CA ALA A 438 -26.45 -0.57 -15.47
C ALA A 438 -26.49 -1.78 -14.52
N PHE A 439 -25.37 -2.09 -13.88
CA PHE A 439 -25.26 -3.17 -12.90
C PHE A 439 -26.12 -2.92 -11.65
N GLU A 440 -26.26 -1.68 -11.19
CA GLU A 440 -27.20 -1.35 -10.10
C GLU A 440 -28.65 -1.67 -10.49
N LYS A 441 -29.05 -1.42 -11.73
CA LYS A 441 -30.41 -1.74 -12.20
C LYS A 441 -30.64 -3.24 -12.29
N GLU A 442 -29.63 -4.01 -12.68
CA GLU A 442 -29.72 -5.45 -12.90
C GLU A 442 -29.55 -6.27 -11.60
N TYR A 443 -28.54 -5.93 -10.79
CA TYR A 443 -28.12 -6.70 -9.62
C TYR A 443 -28.43 -6.01 -8.28
N GLY A 444 -28.99 -4.81 -8.30
CA GLY A 444 -29.52 -4.13 -7.13
C GLY A 444 -28.49 -3.41 -6.26
N GLU A 445 -28.80 -3.33 -4.96
CA GLU A 445 -28.21 -2.37 -4.02
C GLU A 445 -26.70 -2.53 -3.79
N PHE A 446 -26.13 -3.70 -4.08
CA PHE A 446 -24.69 -3.93 -3.96
C PHE A 446 -23.85 -2.91 -4.77
N TYR A 447 -24.36 -2.52 -5.94
CA TYR A 447 -23.73 -1.56 -6.85
C TYR A 447 -24.24 -0.11 -6.64
N SER A 448 -25.14 0.11 -5.68
CA SER A 448 -25.66 1.44 -5.35
C SER A 448 -24.67 2.19 -4.47
N TYR A 449 -24.32 3.42 -4.83
CA TYR A 449 -23.43 4.25 -3.99
C TYR A 449 -24.01 4.45 -2.59
N ASP A 450 -25.30 4.77 -2.50
CA ASP A 450 -25.93 5.14 -1.22
C ASP A 450 -26.55 3.95 -0.47
N ARG A 451 -26.83 2.84 -1.18
CA ARG A 451 -27.63 1.73 -0.63
C ARG A 451 -26.86 0.42 -0.47
N THR A 452 -25.59 0.35 -0.86
CA THR A 452 -24.78 -0.81 -0.50
C THR A 452 -24.68 -0.96 1.02
N ALA A 453 -24.57 -2.19 1.53
CA ALA A 453 -24.55 -2.49 2.96
C ALA A 453 -23.52 -1.62 3.72
N ARG A 454 -22.31 -1.48 3.18
CA ARG A 454 -21.25 -0.65 3.78
C ARG A 454 -21.61 0.83 3.85
N ALA A 455 -22.21 1.39 2.80
CA ALA A 455 -22.68 2.78 2.81
C ALA A 455 -23.73 3.01 3.91
N GLN A 456 -24.64 2.05 4.07
CA GLN A 456 -25.68 2.10 5.10
C GLN A 456 -25.09 1.95 6.52
N ILE A 457 -24.14 1.02 6.73
CA ILE A 457 -23.45 0.83 8.02
C ILE A 457 -22.67 2.09 8.39
N PHE A 458 -21.86 2.64 7.47
CA PHE A 458 -21.14 3.90 7.72
C PHE A 458 -22.10 5.03 8.06
N ARG A 459 -23.19 5.20 7.29
CA ARG A 459 -24.20 6.25 7.55
C ARG A 459 -24.82 6.09 8.96
N ARG A 460 -25.10 4.87 9.38
CA ARG A 460 -25.68 4.54 10.70
C ARG A 460 -24.69 4.78 11.84
N ASP A 461 -23.44 4.36 11.68
CA ASP A 461 -22.52 4.14 12.79
C ASP A 461 -21.36 5.14 12.88
N GLN A 462 -21.04 5.91 11.83
CA GLN A 462 -19.96 6.90 11.89
C GLN A 462 -20.10 7.92 13.03
N GLY A 463 -21.35 8.20 13.45
CA GLY A 463 -21.63 9.11 14.56
C GLY A 463 -21.28 8.52 15.94
N LYS A 464 -21.06 7.21 16.04
CA LYS A 464 -20.59 6.52 17.24
C LYS A 464 -19.07 6.60 17.42
N VAL A 465 -18.35 7.07 16.39
CA VAL A 465 -16.90 7.27 16.45
C VAL A 465 -16.60 8.58 17.17
N THR A 466 -16.07 8.47 18.39
CA THR A 466 -15.73 9.61 19.27
C THR A 466 -14.25 9.70 19.61
N ASP A 467 -13.50 8.63 19.36
CA ASP A 467 -12.10 8.44 19.73
C ASP A 467 -11.45 7.34 18.85
N LEU A 468 -10.14 7.13 19.01
CA LEU A 468 -9.40 6.13 18.23
C LEU A 468 -9.93 4.69 18.44
N PRO A 469 -10.22 4.21 19.68
CA PRO A 469 -10.79 2.88 19.88
C PRO A 469 -12.16 2.68 19.19
N SER A 470 -13.07 3.65 19.26
CA SER A 470 -14.35 3.56 18.56
C SER A 470 -14.22 3.59 17.03
N MET A 471 -13.22 4.29 16.50
CA MET A 471 -12.87 4.24 15.07
C MET A 471 -12.35 2.85 14.68
N TYR A 472 -11.41 2.33 15.46
CA TYR A 472 -10.86 0.98 15.28
C TYR A 472 -11.98 -0.08 15.25
N ARG A 473 -12.88 -0.06 16.23
CA ARG A 473 -14.02 -1.00 16.31
C ARG A 473 -14.94 -0.90 15.11
N LEU A 474 -15.23 0.31 14.61
CA LEU A 474 -16.04 0.46 13.40
C LEU A 474 -15.33 -0.11 12.17
N MET A 475 -14.02 0.12 12.03
CA MET A 475 -13.25 -0.41 10.92
C MET A 475 -13.03 -1.92 10.99
N ARG A 476 -13.17 -2.54 12.17
CA ARG A 476 -13.20 -3.99 12.38
C ARG A 476 -14.60 -4.59 12.36
N TYR A 477 -15.65 -3.79 12.18
CA TYR A 477 -17.03 -4.22 12.36
C TYR A 477 -17.46 -5.30 11.37
N ASN A 478 -17.89 -6.44 11.93
CA ASN A 478 -18.60 -7.50 11.22
C ASN A 478 -19.48 -8.30 12.18
N ASP A 479 -20.79 -8.08 12.10
CA ASP A 479 -21.80 -8.80 12.88
C ASP A 479 -22.85 -9.41 11.95
N PHE A 480 -22.39 -10.00 10.84
CA PHE A 480 -23.23 -10.31 9.68
C PHE A 480 -24.43 -11.23 9.94
N ILE A 481 -24.39 -12.03 11.01
CA ILE A 481 -25.50 -12.92 11.39
C ILE A 481 -26.65 -12.11 12.02
N HIS A 482 -26.34 -11.01 12.72
CA HIS A 482 -27.31 -10.25 13.50
C HIS A 482 -27.64 -8.88 12.89
N ASP A 483 -26.74 -8.27 12.12
CA ASP A 483 -26.99 -6.96 11.51
C ASP A 483 -28.01 -7.08 10.37
N PRO A 484 -29.17 -6.37 10.44
CA PRO A 484 -30.13 -6.36 9.36
C PRO A 484 -29.57 -5.82 8.03
N LEU A 485 -28.52 -5.00 8.04
CA LEU A 485 -27.85 -4.50 6.83
C LEU A 485 -26.96 -5.56 6.15
N SER A 486 -26.70 -6.68 6.83
CA SER A 486 -25.96 -7.82 6.28
C SER A 486 -26.86 -8.89 5.66
N ARG A 487 -28.19 -8.70 5.73
CA ARG A 487 -29.17 -9.60 5.10
C ARG A 487 -29.02 -9.58 3.59
N TYR A 488 -29.15 -10.75 2.99
CA TYR A 488 -29.07 -10.92 1.55
C TYR A 488 -30.04 -12.02 1.12
N ASN A 489 -30.54 -11.94 -0.12
CA ASN A 489 -31.43 -12.95 -0.68
C ASN A 489 -30.65 -14.20 -1.09
N SER A 490 -30.01 -14.82 -0.11
CA SER A 490 -29.15 -16.01 -0.21
C SER A 490 -29.62 -17.08 0.76
N THR A 491 -28.99 -18.24 0.69
CA THR A 491 -29.10 -19.29 1.71
C THR A 491 -27.70 -19.58 2.24
N PRO A 492 -27.38 -19.32 3.53
CA PRO A 492 -28.19 -18.60 4.54
C PRO A 492 -28.57 -17.15 4.15
N PRO A 493 -29.57 -16.52 4.80
CA PRO A 493 -30.16 -15.22 4.38
C PRO A 493 -29.29 -14.00 4.74
N TYR A 494 -27.99 -14.17 4.74
CA TYR A 494 -26.98 -13.15 5.02
C TYR A 494 -25.69 -13.48 4.27
N THR A 495 -24.79 -12.50 4.18
CA THR A 495 -23.42 -12.73 3.72
C THR A 495 -22.43 -11.98 4.61
N ALA A 496 -21.34 -12.63 4.97
CA ALA A 496 -20.23 -12.06 5.73
C ALA A 496 -19.42 -11.00 4.97
N PHE A 497 -19.75 -10.77 3.69
CA PHE A 497 -19.23 -9.64 2.89
C PHE A 497 -19.96 -8.32 3.14
N PHE A 498 -21.19 -8.35 3.68
CA PHE A 498 -21.97 -7.15 3.93
C PHE A 498 -21.64 -6.56 5.31
N ALA A 499 -20.38 -6.20 5.49
CA ALA A 499 -19.79 -5.65 6.71
C ALA A 499 -18.70 -4.64 6.35
N ILE A 500 -18.17 -3.88 7.32
CA ILE A 500 -17.02 -2.98 7.06
C ILE A 500 -15.74 -3.81 6.88
N ALA A 501 -15.57 -4.85 7.70
CA ALA A 501 -14.48 -5.80 7.64
C ALA A 501 -14.99 -7.19 7.19
N ALA A 502 -15.02 -7.47 5.89
CA ALA A 502 -15.59 -8.71 5.38
C ALA A 502 -14.89 -9.98 5.91
N ARG A 503 -15.64 -11.08 6.01
CA ARG A 503 -15.18 -12.41 6.44
C ARG A 503 -15.75 -13.51 5.54
N GLY A 504 -15.35 -13.54 4.26
CA GLY A 504 -15.89 -14.48 3.27
C GLY A 504 -15.70 -15.95 3.66
N ASP A 505 -14.74 -16.24 4.53
CA ASP A 505 -14.44 -17.57 5.07
C ASP A 505 -15.52 -18.07 6.05
N LEU A 506 -16.40 -17.19 6.55
CA LEU A 506 -17.49 -17.56 7.45
C LEU A 506 -18.83 -17.81 6.73
N ASN A 507 -18.88 -17.60 5.41
CA ASN A 507 -20.04 -17.96 4.61
C ASN A 507 -20.15 -19.48 4.48
N ASP A 508 -21.37 -20.01 4.36
CA ASP A 508 -21.56 -21.45 4.13
C ASP A 508 -20.99 -21.84 2.74
N PRO A 509 -20.02 -22.78 2.65
CA PRO A 509 -19.49 -23.26 1.37
C PRO A 509 -20.53 -23.97 0.50
N ASN A 510 -21.60 -24.49 1.10
CA ASN A 510 -22.74 -25.07 0.38
C ASN A 510 -23.89 -24.06 0.21
N GLY A 511 -23.68 -22.81 0.60
CA GLY A 511 -24.67 -21.75 0.49
C GLY A 511 -24.97 -21.36 -0.96
N SER A 512 -26.14 -20.78 -1.19
CA SER A 512 -26.57 -20.26 -2.48
C SER A 512 -26.59 -18.73 -2.44
N TYR A 513 -25.77 -18.10 -3.28
CA TYR A 513 -25.61 -16.64 -3.32
C TYR A 513 -25.88 -16.13 -4.75
N PRO A 514 -26.85 -15.20 -4.96
CA PRO A 514 -27.13 -14.66 -6.30
C PRO A 514 -25.94 -14.02 -6.99
N LEU A 515 -25.01 -13.47 -6.20
CA LEU A 515 -23.71 -13.02 -6.68
C LEU A 515 -22.67 -14.00 -6.10
N PRO A 516 -22.11 -14.93 -6.90
CA PRO A 516 -21.26 -16.01 -6.38
C PRO A 516 -20.03 -15.52 -5.61
N PHE A 517 -19.49 -14.36 -5.97
CA PHE A 517 -18.34 -13.76 -5.29
C PHE A 517 -18.63 -13.27 -3.86
N LEU A 518 -19.91 -13.25 -3.45
CA LEU A 518 -20.35 -13.00 -2.07
C LEU A 518 -20.55 -14.29 -1.26
N GLY A 519 -20.19 -15.46 -1.80
CA GLY A 519 -20.26 -16.75 -1.13
C GLY A 519 -19.00 -17.10 -0.32
N TYR A 520 -18.75 -18.38 -0.06
CA TYR A 520 -17.54 -18.81 0.66
C TYR A 520 -16.27 -18.51 -0.14
N ARG A 521 -15.34 -17.79 0.47
CA ARG A 521 -14.01 -17.49 -0.08
C ARG A 521 -13.02 -17.22 1.06
N LEU A 522 -11.78 -17.67 0.93
CA LEU A 522 -10.67 -17.24 1.80
C LEU A 522 -10.23 -15.82 1.42
N HIS A 523 -11.14 -14.88 1.63
CA HIS A 523 -11.02 -13.48 1.22
C HIS A 523 -11.87 -12.61 2.15
N GLY A 524 -11.34 -11.47 2.51
CA GLY A 524 -12.00 -10.55 3.43
C GLY A 524 -11.05 -9.45 3.85
N SER A 525 -11.43 -8.76 4.93
CA SER A 525 -10.54 -7.81 5.58
C SER A 525 -9.27 -8.51 6.05
N THR A 526 -8.09 -7.97 5.72
CA THR A 526 -6.79 -8.51 6.12
C THR A 526 -6.03 -7.60 7.08
N ASP A 527 -6.53 -6.39 7.33
CA ASP A 527 -5.94 -5.44 8.27
C ASP A 527 -6.90 -4.29 8.62
N VAL A 528 -6.45 -3.42 9.54
CA VAL A 528 -6.89 -2.02 9.67
C VAL A 528 -5.67 -1.14 9.88
N LYS A 529 -5.63 0.02 9.22
CA LYS A 529 -4.69 1.13 9.48
C LYS A 529 -5.47 2.37 9.89
N LEU A 530 -4.95 3.14 10.85
CA LEU A 530 -5.62 4.30 11.43
C LEU A 530 -4.61 5.35 11.88
N VAL A 531 -4.88 6.62 11.57
CA VAL A 531 -4.14 7.78 12.09
C VAL A 531 -5.09 8.85 12.61
N ASN A 532 -4.61 9.63 13.58
CA ASN A 532 -5.13 10.97 13.85
C ASN A 532 -4.14 12.06 13.44
N LEU A 533 -4.50 13.33 13.62
CA LEU A 533 -3.64 14.47 13.27
C LEU A 533 -2.28 14.45 13.99
N ALA A 534 -2.23 13.99 15.24
CA ALA A 534 -0.98 13.89 15.98
C ALA A 534 -0.04 12.83 15.37
N MET A 535 -0.59 11.66 15.02
CA MET A 535 0.16 10.58 14.38
C MET A 535 0.68 10.96 12.99
N VAL A 536 -0.11 11.67 12.18
CA VAL A 536 0.37 12.16 10.87
C VAL A 536 1.58 13.09 11.03
N ARG A 537 1.55 13.98 12.02
CA ARG A 537 2.66 14.90 12.31
C ARG A 537 3.93 14.21 12.81
N SER A 538 3.81 13.04 13.43
CA SER A 538 4.94 12.24 13.90
C SER A 538 5.29 11.08 12.97
N LEU A 539 4.71 11.00 11.77
CA LEU A 539 4.83 9.85 10.86
C LEU A 539 4.59 8.53 11.60
N SER A 540 3.43 8.39 12.22
CA SER A 540 3.05 7.24 13.04
C SER A 540 1.68 6.72 12.59
N MET A 541 1.34 5.49 12.95
CA MET A 541 -0.02 4.95 12.73
C MET A 541 -0.37 3.83 13.71
N ILE A 542 -1.66 3.57 13.89
CA ILE A 542 -2.15 2.31 14.45
C ILE A 542 -2.35 1.34 13.30
N ALA A 543 -1.92 0.09 13.48
CA ALA A 543 -2.20 -1.00 12.54
C ALA A 543 -2.59 -2.29 13.28
N VAL A 544 -3.36 -3.16 12.64
CA VAL A 544 -3.58 -4.55 13.06
C VAL A 544 -3.56 -5.44 11.82
N ALA A 545 -2.95 -6.61 11.92
CA ALA A 545 -2.94 -7.61 10.86
C ALA A 545 -4.01 -8.68 11.10
N GLY A 546 -4.52 -9.22 10.01
CA GLY A 546 -5.43 -10.35 9.99
C GLY A 546 -6.91 -10.01 10.00
N PRO A 547 -7.78 -11.01 9.75
CA PRO A 547 -9.22 -10.81 9.70
C PRO A 547 -9.83 -10.36 11.02
N THR A 548 -11.02 -9.74 10.95
CA THR A 548 -11.74 -9.33 12.16
C THR A 548 -12.14 -10.50 13.04
N TYR A 549 -11.99 -10.36 14.35
CA TYR A 549 -12.43 -11.34 15.34
C TYR A 549 -13.19 -10.68 16.51
N ASP A 550 -13.59 -9.40 16.35
CA ASP A 550 -14.23 -8.62 17.41
C ASP A 550 -15.61 -9.20 17.79
N GLN A 551 -16.35 -9.70 16.79
CA GLN A 551 -17.73 -10.20 16.94
C GLN A 551 -17.94 -11.56 16.25
N VAL A 552 -16.87 -12.10 15.67
CA VAL A 552 -16.86 -13.34 14.89
C VAL A 552 -15.65 -14.19 15.29
N PRO A 553 -15.64 -15.51 15.04
CA PRO A 553 -14.53 -16.37 15.45
C PRO A 553 -13.20 -15.96 14.81
N VAL A 554 -12.11 -16.17 15.55
CA VAL A 554 -10.74 -16.00 15.03
C VAL A 554 -10.53 -16.90 13.81
N PHE A 555 -9.83 -16.39 12.79
CA PHE A 555 -9.47 -17.17 11.62
C PHE A 555 -8.25 -18.07 11.93
N GLU A 556 -8.36 -19.35 11.54
CA GLU A 556 -7.30 -20.36 11.66
C GLU A 556 -7.17 -21.14 10.35
N TRP A 557 -5.95 -21.23 9.79
CA TRP A 557 -5.70 -21.98 8.54
C TRP A 557 -6.04 -23.46 8.69
N SER A 558 -5.69 -24.06 9.84
CA SER A 558 -6.03 -25.45 10.19
C SER A 558 -7.53 -25.74 10.23
N SER A 559 -8.38 -24.71 10.27
CA SER A 559 -9.84 -24.81 10.26
C SER A 559 -10.48 -24.39 8.93
N ALA A 560 -9.67 -24.04 7.91
CA ALA A 560 -10.18 -23.58 6.62
C ALA A 560 -10.90 -24.67 5.83
N TRP A 561 -11.92 -24.29 5.04
CA TRP A 561 -12.62 -25.16 4.10
C TRP A 561 -12.18 -24.87 2.64
N PRO A 562 -11.98 -25.86 1.76
CA PRO A 562 -11.70 -27.23 2.11
C PRO A 562 -10.38 -27.25 2.86
N ASP A 563 -9.97 -28.41 3.35
CA ASP A 563 -8.62 -28.52 3.90
C ASP A 563 -7.60 -28.03 2.85
N LYS A 564 -6.84 -27.00 3.22
CA LYS A 564 -5.86 -26.33 2.35
C LYS A 564 -4.56 -26.21 3.12
N SER A 565 -3.46 -26.45 2.42
CA SER A 565 -2.13 -26.20 2.94
C SER A 565 -2.02 -24.75 3.41
N ARG A 566 -1.56 -24.57 4.65
CA ARG A 566 -1.23 -23.27 5.20
C ARG A 566 -0.19 -22.59 4.29
N PRO A 567 -0.42 -21.34 3.85
CA PRO A 567 0.56 -20.62 3.04
C PRO A 567 1.90 -20.48 3.77
N LEU A 568 2.99 -20.35 3.01
CA LEU A 568 4.34 -20.28 3.55
C LEU A 568 4.48 -19.10 4.52
N MET A 569 5.16 -19.35 5.64
CA MET A 569 5.38 -18.40 6.75
C MET A 569 4.13 -17.85 7.45
N HIS A 570 2.91 -18.23 7.05
CA HIS A 570 1.72 -17.74 7.74
C HIS A 570 1.62 -18.36 9.15
N PRO A 571 1.34 -17.53 10.18
CA PRO A 571 0.79 -18.03 11.44
C PRO A 571 -0.47 -18.85 11.19
N ASP A 572 -0.69 -19.91 11.97
CA ASP A 572 -1.93 -20.70 11.83
C ASP A 572 -3.14 -19.87 12.24
N ARG A 573 -3.05 -19.23 13.40
CA ARG A 573 -4.11 -18.48 14.07
C ARG A 573 -3.85 -16.98 13.97
N TRP A 574 -4.89 -16.21 13.64
CA TRP A 574 -4.81 -14.77 13.37
C TRP A 574 -5.59 -13.94 14.38
N ASP A 575 -5.12 -13.88 15.63
CA ASP A 575 -5.67 -13.07 16.73
C ASP A 575 -4.73 -11.97 17.24
N PHE A 576 -4.05 -11.31 16.30
CA PHE A 576 -3.04 -10.29 16.60
C PHE A 576 -3.64 -9.00 17.19
N PRO A 577 -3.01 -8.41 18.22
CA PRO A 577 -3.45 -7.14 18.79
C PRO A 577 -3.16 -5.97 17.85
N PRO A 578 -3.89 -4.84 17.98
CA PRO A 578 -3.48 -3.60 17.33
C PRO A 578 -2.17 -3.09 17.94
N VAL A 579 -1.32 -2.54 17.08
CA VAL A 579 -0.04 -1.94 17.43
C VAL A 579 -0.02 -0.47 17.07
N VAL A 580 0.59 0.36 17.92
CA VAL A 580 0.97 1.73 17.57
C VAL A 580 2.37 1.68 17.01
N ILE A 581 2.53 2.08 15.75
CA ILE A 581 3.77 2.21 15.02
C ILE A 581 4.24 3.64 15.15
N GLN A 582 5.31 3.86 15.92
CA GLN A 582 5.94 5.18 16.09
C GLN A 582 7.29 5.23 15.39
N VAL A 583 7.65 6.37 14.83
CA VAL A 583 8.97 6.61 14.22
C VAL A 583 9.80 7.43 15.22
N ASP A 584 10.71 6.77 15.94
CA ASP A 584 11.60 7.44 16.91
C ASP A 584 12.89 7.93 16.23
N ASN A 585 13.00 9.22 15.92
CA ASN A 585 14.28 9.77 15.45
C ASN A 585 15.29 9.85 16.61
N GLY A 586 16.31 8.99 16.60
CA GLY A 586 17.44 9.09 17.53
C GLY A 586 18.30 10.34 17.32
N TRP A 587 19.29 10.55 18.19
CA TRP A 587 20.15 11.75 18.23
C TRP A 587 21.31 11.72 17.20
N GLY A 588 21.13 11.15 16.00
CA GLY A 588 22.16 11.15 14.94
C GLY A 588 21.61 10.90 13.53
N HIS A 589 22.34 11.34 12.49
CA HIS A 589 21.95 11.17 11.07
C HIS A 589 21.75 9.70 10.65
N TRP A 590 22.44 8.77 11.34
CA TRP A 590 22.38 7.31 11.15
C TRP A 590 21.82 6.55 12.35
N SER A 591 21.08 7.21 13.25
CA SER A 591 20.28 6.46 14.22
C SER A 591 19.02 5.94 13.53
N GLN A 592 18.74 4.65 13.73
CA GLN A 592 17.46 4.04 13.35
C GLN A 592 16.30 4.93 13.79
N PRO A 593 15.34 5.21 12.90
CA PRO A 593 13.97 5.37 13.30
C PRO A 593 13.50 4.00 13.80
N PHE A 594 13.39 3.84 15.11
CA PHE A 594 12.76 2.65 15.65
C PHE A 594 11.29 2.72 15.28
N LEU A 595 10.79 1.73 14.53
CA LEU A 595 9.37 1.41 14.48
C LEU A 595 9.04 0.70 15.80
N ARG A 596 8.75 1.47 16.85
CA ARG A 596 8.20 0.85 18.07
C ARG A 596 6.78 0.44 17.76
N ALA A 597 6.51 -0.84 17.98
CA ALA A 597 5.18 -1.42 17.98
C ALA A 597 4.80 -1.71 19.43
N ASP A 598 3.99 -0.83 20.02
CA ASP A 598 3.40 -1.08 21.33
C ASP A 598 2.01 -1.66 21.14
N THR A 599 1.73 -2.81 21.76
CA THR A 599 0.40 -3.40 21.74
C THR A 599 -0.57 -2.53 22.54
N VAL A 600 -1.76 -2.32 22.00
CA VAL A 600 -2.82 -1.55 22.67
C VAL A 600 -4.00 -2.47 22.96
N GLN A 601 -4.60 -2.32 24.14
CA GLN A 601 -5.86 -3.01 24.46
C GLN A 601 -7.00 -2.42 23.59
N PRO A 602 -7.82 -3.26 22.91
CA PRO A 602 -8.89 -2.81 21.99
C PRO A 602 -10.01 -1.93 22.57
#